data_AF-A0A7C1I1P1-F1
#
_entry.id   AF-A0A7C1I1P1-F1
#
_cell.length_a   1.000
_cell.length_b   1.000
_cell.length_c   1.000
_cell.angle_alpha   90.00
_cell.angle_beta   90.00
_cell.angle_gamma   90.00
#
_symmetry.space_group_name_H-M   'P 1'
#
loop_
_entity.id
_entity.type
_entity.pdbx_description
1 polymer ?
#
loop_
_entity_poly.entity_id
_entity_poly.type
_entity_poly.pdbx_seq_one_letter_code
_entity_poly.pdbx_strand_id
1 'polypeptide(L)'
;VHIIHGECVRVGVDEFVDKVFGAADILDLPQPGTLLKQAKVGCVLTRDDRRAPVLSPLTGRVLAVNEKAVRNPEIVCKDPYYDGWLFQMEPSFLKLETQGLYTDEQTFEWMERENERLFKLLGPSYEKMVATGGEIVSDLAGRFPEIGWDALVATFLRTRV
;
A
#
# COMPACT_ATOMS: atom_id res chain seq x y z
N VAL A 1 -4.54 7.40 -3.62
CA VAL A 1 -5.75 8.11 -3.12
C VAL A 1 -6.55 8.58 -4.30
N HIS A 2 -7.86 8.39 -4.32
CA HIS A 2 -8.73 8.83 -5.41
C HIS A 2 -9.81 9.78 -4.90
N ILE A 3 -9.88 11.01 -5.42
CA ILE A 3 -10.90 12.00 -5.04
C ILE A 3 -12.24 11.59 -5.68
N ILE A 4 -13.29 11.48 -4.87
CA ILE A 4 -14.66 11.22 -5.31
C ILE A 4 -15.51 12.49 -5.08
N HIS A 5 -16.74 12.49 -5.60
CA HIS A 5 -17.63 13.66 -5.49
C HIS A 5 -17.75 14.20 -4.07
N GLY A 6 -17.75 15.54 -3.93
CA GLY A 6 -17.94 16.21 -2.64
C GLY A 6 -16.73 16.18 -1.70
N GLU A 7 -15.51 16.22 -2.24
CA GLU A 7 -14.24 16.24 -1.48
C GLU A 7 -13.96 14.99 -0.61
N CYS A 8 -14.80 13.96 -0.70
CA CYS A 8 -14.49 12.64 -0.17
C CYS A 8 -13.37 11.98 -0.97
N VAL A 9 -12.64 11.07 -0.33
CA VAL A 9 -11.59 10.30 -1.01
C VAL A 9 -11.72 8.82 -0.73
N ARG A 10 -11.34 8.00 -1.71
CA ARG A 10 -11.06 6.57 -1.55
C ARG A 10 -9.57 6.37 -1.29
N VAL A 11 -9.27 5.59 -0.27
CA VAL A 11 -7.92 5.16 0.08
C VAL A 11 -7.79 3.68 -0.23
N GLY A 12 -6.70 3.30 -0.88
CA GLY A 12 -6.35 1.94 -1.25
C GLY A 12 -4.83 1.81 -1.32
N VAL A 13 -4.36 0.65 -1.76
CA VAL A 13 -2.94 0.42 -2.09
C VAL A 13 -2.76 0.40 -3.60
N ASP A 14 -1.52 0.39 -4.06
CA ASP A 14 -1.15 0.21 -5.45
C ASP A 14 -0.73 -1.24 -5.73
N GLU A 15 -0.43 -1.53 -7.00
CA GLU A 15 0.09 -2.83 -7.43
C GLU A 15 1.44 -3.21 -6.79
N PHE A 16 2.18 -2.25 -6.24
CA PHE A 16 3.48 -2.51 -5.63
C PHE A 16 3.33 -3.33 -4.35
N VAL A 17 2.22 -3.17 -3.62
CA VAL A 17 1.93 -3.98 -2.43
C VAL A 17 1.81 -5.47 -2.76
N ASP A 18 1.18 -5.84 -3.88
CA ASP A 18 1.12 -7.24 -4.32
C ASP A 18 2.52 -7.79 -4.67
N LYS A 19 3.32 -6.97 -5.36
CA LYS A 19 4.71 -7.35 -5.71
C LYS A 19 5.54 -7.64 -4.47
N VAL A 20 5.44 -6.81 -3.43
CA VAL A 20 6.25 -6.94 -2.23
C VAL A 20 5.68 -7.96 -1.23
N PHE A 21 4.43 -7.81 -0.83
CA PHE A 21 3.82 -8.55 0.28
C PHE A 21 2.93 -9.71 -0.15
N GLY A 22 2.48 -9.71 -1.42
CA GLY A 22 1.43 -10.58 -1.90
C GLY A 22 0.04 -10.20 -1.36
N ALA A 23 -0.96 -10.99 -1.72
CA ALA A 23 -2.33 -10.80 -1.21
C ALA A 23 -2.40 -11.01 0.31
N ALA A 24 -3.09 -10.12 1.01
CA ALA A 24 -3.36 -10.26 2.43
C ALA A 24 -4.42 -11.35 2.69
N ASP A 25 -4.34 -11.99 3.86
CA ASP A 25 -5.37 -12.91 4.36
C ASP A 25 -6.44 -12.17 5.17
N ILE A 26 -6.06 -11.10 5.85
CA ILE A 26 -6.91 -10.31 6.74
C ILE A 26 -6.64 -8.82 6.56
N LEU A 27 -7.71 -8.02 6.58
CA LEU A 27 -7.66 -6.56 6.54
C LEU A 27 -8.21 -5.97 7.85
N ASP A 28 -7.34 -5.37 8.65
CA ASP A 28 -7.76 -4.58 9.82
C ASP A 28 -8.03 -3.14 9.36
N LEU A 29 -9.29 -2.87 9.01
CA LEU A 29 -9.73 -1.56 8.53
C LEU A 29 -10.29 -0.69 9.67
N PRO A 30 -10.14 0.65 9.59
CA PRO A 30 -10.67 1.56 10.60
C PRO A 30 -12.20 1.60 10.55
N GLN A 31 -12.86 1.67 11.72
CA GLN A 31 -14.33 1.75 11.75
C GLN A 31 -14.84 3.10 11.21
N PRO A 32 -16.02 3.15 10.57
CA PRO A 32 -16.69 4.40 10.26
C PRO A 32 -16.81 5.33 11.48
N GLY A 33 -16.49 6.60 11.29
CA GLY A 33 -16.42 7.61 12.35
C GLY A 33 -15.04 7.77 13.00
N THR A 34 -14.10 6.85 12.77
CA THR A 34 -12.72 6.94 13.28
C THR A 34 -12.01 8.16 12.71
N LEU A 35 -11.26 8.87 13.56
CA LEU A 35 -10.37 9.96 13.15
C LEU A 35 -8.96 9.42 12.88
N LEU A 36 -8.50 9.56 11.65
CA LEU A 36 -7.14 9.23 11.23
C LEU A 36 -6.29 10.49 11.13
N LYS A 37 -4.98 10.33 11.30
CA LYS A 37 -3.97 11.38 11.10
C LYS A 37 -3.02 10.97 10.00
N GLN A 38 -2.65 11.92 9.15
CA GLN A 38 -1.65 11.70 8.11
C GLN A 38 -0.35 11.15 8.73
N ALA A 39 0.28 10.21 8.04
CA ALA A 39 1.52 9.55 8.45
C ALA A 39 1.45 8.82 9.80
N LYS A 40 0.24 8.49 10.28
CA LYS A 40 -0.01 7.52 11.35
C LYS A 40 -0.69 6.28 10.78
N VAL A 41 -0.58 5.15 11.48
CA VAL A 41 -1.21 3.90 11.03
C VAL A 41 -2.72 4.11 10.85
N GLY A 42 -3.21 3.81 9.65
CA GLY A 42 -4.62 3.94 9.27
C GLY A 42 -5.32 2.58 9.13
N CYS A 43 -4.60 1.56 8.68
CA CYS A 43 -5.06 0.18 8.60
C CYS A 43 -3.88 -0.79 8.73
N VAL A 44 -4.17 -2.08 8.84
CA VAL A 44 -3.15 -3.14 8.84
C VAL A 44 -3.54 -4.24 7.86
N LEU A 45 -2.60 -4.64 7.01
CA LEU A 45 -2.71 -5.81 6.15
C LEU A 45 -2.03 -6.98 6.87
N THR A 46 -2.65 -8.14 6.96
CA THR A 46 -2.06 -9.31 7.62
C THR A 46 -2.01 -10.49 6.68
N ARG A 47 -0.87 -11.19 6.65
CA ARG A 47 -0.66 -12.40 5.86
C ARG A 47 0.22 -13.39 6.60
N ASP A 48 -0.18 -14.66 6.66
CA ASP A 48 0.51 -15.73 7.41
C ASP A 48 0.88 -15.28 8.83
N ASP A 49 -0.08 -14.71 9.57
CA ASP A 49 0.10 -14.13 10.92
C ASP A 49 1.12 -12.96 11.04
N ARG A 50 1.65 -12.46 9.91
CA ARG A 50 2.56 -11.32 9.86
C ARG A 50 1.80 -10.05 9.49
N ARG A 51 2.02 -8.97 10.26
CA ARG A 51 1.28 -7.71 10.11
C ARG A 51 2.09 -6.69 9.33
N ALA A 52 1.44 -5.97 8.43
CA ALA A 52 1.98 -4.88 7.64
C ALA A 52 1.12 -3.62 7.88
N PRO A 53 1.45 -2.79 8.89
CA PRO A 53 0.74 -1.56 9.16
C PRO A 53 0.94 -0.55 8.03
N VAL A 54 -0.14 0.06 7.55
CA VAL A 54 -0.12 1.04 6.46
C VAL A 54 -0.50 2.41 7.00
N LEU A 55 0.25 3.44 6.60
CA LEU A 55 0.02 4.81 7.03
C LEU A 55 -1.21 5.41 6.33
N SER A 56 -1.99 6.20 7.07
CA SER A 56 -3.02 7.04 6.48
C SER A 56 -2.38 8.13 5.62
N PRO A 57 -2.82 8.31 4.37
CA PRO A 57 -2.27 9.33 3.49
C PRO A 57 -2.73 10.74 3.86
N LEU A 58 -3.84 10.86 4.60
CA LEU A 58 -4.49 12.11 4.95
C LEU A 58 -5.01 12.08 6.40
N THR A 59 -5.21 13.25 6.98
CA THR A 59 -5.93 13.47 8.23
C THR A 59 -7.41 13.64 7.93
N GLY A 60 -8.29 12.95 8.66
CA GLY A 60 -9.73 13.07 8.44
C GLY A 60 -10.56 12.00 9.13
N ARG A 61 -11.86 11.99 8.80
CA ARG A 61 -12.83 11.06 9.38
C ARG A 61 -13.17 9.95 8.39
N VAL A 62 -13.09 8.70 8.83
CA VAL A 62 -13.51 7.55 8.03
C VAL A 62 -15.03 7.58 7.87
N LEU A 63 -15.52 7.43 6.64
CA LEU A 63 -16.94 7.44 6.31
C LEU A 63 -17.48 6.04 6.07
N ALA A 64 -16.71 5.20 5.38
CA ALA A 64 -17.09 3.84 5.02
C ALA A 64 -15.87 2.95 4.82
N VAL A 65 -16.07 1.64 4.92
CA VAL A 65 -15.07 0.61 4.62
C VAL A 65 -15.55 -0.26 3.46
N ASN A 66 -14.62 -0.88 2.75
CA ASN A 66 -14.95 -1.80 1.67
C ASN A 66 -15.24 -3.20 2.22
N GLU A 67 -16.50 -3.45 2.53
CA GLU A 67 -17.00 -4.75 2.99
C GLU A 67 -16.71 -5.90 2.00
N LYS A 68 -16.59 -5.62 0.70
CA LYS A 68 -16.20 -6.61 -0.31
C LYS A 68 -14.74 -7.03 -0.11
N ALA A 69 -13.85 -6.08 0.13
CA ALA A 69 -12.45 -6.34 0.41
C ALA A 69 -12.26 -7.06 1.75
N VAL A 70 -13.03 -6.72 2.80
CA VAL A 70 -12.95 -7.45 4.08
C VAL A 70 -13.31 -8.93 3.92
N ARG A 71 -14.33 -9.24 3.10
CA ARG A 71 -14.74 -10.63 2.82
C ARG A 71 -13.85 -11.34 1.81
N ASN A 72 -13.21 -10.60 0.91
CA ASN A 72 -12.31 -11.13 -0.10
C ASN A 72 -11.06 -10.23 -0.22
N PRO A 73 -10.09 -10.36 0.70
CA PRO A 73 -8.92 -9.49 0.76
C PRO A 73 -8.08 -9.47 -0.53
N GLU A 74 -8.08 -10.55 -1.30
CA GLU A 74 -7.34 -10.64 -2.58
C GLU A 74 -7.72 -9.53 -3.58
N ILE A 75 -8.94 -8.98 -3.49
CA ILE A 75 -9.38 -7.92 -4.42
C ILE A 75 -8.54 -6.65 -4.31
N VAL A 76 -7.94 -6.41 -3.14
CA VAL A 76 -7.03 -5.28 -2.91
C VAL A 76 -5.81 -5.34 -3.84
N CYS A 77 -5.33 -6.55 -4.12
CA CYS A 77 -4.18 -6.77 -5.02
C CYS A 77 -4.61 -7.01 -6.48
N LYS A 78 -5.77 -7.66 -6.69
CA LYS A 78 -6.29 -7.94 -8.05
C LYS A 78 -6.83 -6.71 -8.77
N ASP A 79 -7.42 -5.78 -8.03
CA ASP A 79 -8.03 -4.58 -8.60
C ASP A 79 -7.80 -3.33 -7.73
N PRO A 80 -6.53 -2.96 -7.46
CA PRO A 80 -6.16 -1.96 -6.44
C PRO A 80 -6.77 -0.57 -6.69
N TYR A 81 -7.01 -0.22 -7.95
CA TYR A 81 -7.45 1.12 -8.34
C TYR A 81 -8.97 1.26 -8.47
N TYR A 82 -9.72 0.16 -8.55
CA TYR A 82 -11.17 0.18 -8.68
C TYR A 82 -11.85 -0.54 -7.51
N ASP A 83 -12.14 -1.83 -7.61
CA ASP A 83 -12.90 -2.56 -6.57
C ASP A 83 -12.08 -2.84 -5.30
N GLY A 84 -10.76 -2.71 -5.36
CA GLY A 84 -9.80 -2.97 -4.28
C GLY A 84 -9.55 -1.82 -3.30
N TRP A 85 -10.35 -0.76 -3.33
CA TRP A 85 -10.26 0.32 -2.33
C TRP A 85 -10.48 -0.22 -0.91
N LEU A 86 -9.84 0.36 0.10
CA LEU A 86 -9.91 -0.11 1.49
C LEU A 86 -10.99 0.64 2.27
N PHE A 87 -10.91 1.97 2.31
CA PHE A 87 -11.86 2.81 3.03
C PHE A 87 -12.05 4.15 2.35
N GLN A 88 -13.15 4.82 2.70
CA GLN A 88 -13.46 6.19 2.32
C GLN A 88 -13.31 7.11 3.51
N MET A 89 -12.83 8.32 3.27
CA MET A 89 -12.73 9.33 4.31
C MET A 89 -13.09 10.73 3.81
N GLU A 90 -13.53 11.56 4.75
CA GLU A 90 -13.64 13.01 4.63
C GLU A 90 -12.35 13.64 5.16
N PRO A 91 -11.48 14.17 4.29
CA PRO A 91 -10.22 14.77 4.72
C PRO A 91 -10.46 16.12 5.40
N SER A 92 -9.76 16.36 6.51
CA SER A 92 -9.83 17.65 7.22
C SER A 92 -9.01 18.76 6.55
N PHE A 93 -7.98 18.40 5.80
CA PHE A 93 -7.02 19.34 5.19
C PHE A 93 -6.66 18.96 3.74
N LEU A 94 -7.65 18.57 2.93
CA LEU A 94 -7.44 17.99 1.59
C LEU A 94 -6.41 18.77 0.75
N LYS A 95 -6.64 20.07 0.51
CA LYS A 95 -5.77 20.90 -0.35
C LYS A 95 -4.33 21.02 0.14
N LEU A 96 -4.12 21.03 1.45
CA LEU A 96 -2.80 21.19 2.05
C LEU A 96 -2.04 19.86 2.01
N GLU A 97 -2.67 18.79 2.45
CA GLU A 97 -2.02 17.49 2.59
C GLU A 97 -1.80 16.79 1.24
N THR A 98 -2.61 17.06 0.21
CA THR A 98 -2.38 16.51 -1.14
C THR A 98 -1.15 17.08 -1.83
N GLN A 99 -0.65 18.26 -1.42
CA GLN A 99 0.58 18.83 -1.99
C GLN A 99 1.82 17.99 -1.67
N GLY A 100 1.77 17.22 -0.58
CA GLY A 100 2.84 16.30 -0.18
C GLY A 100 2.71 14.90 -0.77
N LEU A 101 1.69 14.64 -1.59
CA LEU A 101 1.48 13.36 -2.26
C LEU A 101 2.02 13.41 -3.68
N TYR A 102 2.49 12.25 -4.18
CA TYR A 102 2.88 12.13 -5.58
C TYR A 102 1.65 12.17 -6.49
N THR A 103 1.77 12.91 -7.59
CA THR A 103 0.74 13.03 -8.61
C THR A 103 1.31 12.68 -9.99
N ASP A 104 0.51 12.07 -10.85
CA ASP A 104 0.80 11.83 -12.28
C ASP A 104 2.26 11.44 -12.54
N GLU A 105 3.02 12.29 -13.22
CA GLU A 105 4.41 12.08 -13.65
C GLU A 105 5.37 11.77 -12.49
N GLN A 106 5.16 12.39 -11.32
CA GLN A 106 5.99 12.15 -10.13
C GLN A 106 5.82 10.72 -9.58
N THR A 107 4.67 10.10 -9.85
CA THR A 107 4.38 8.72 -9.43
C THR A 107 5.30 7.74 -10.15
N PHE A 108 5.55 7.94 -11.44
CA PHE A 108 6.42 7.06 -12.22
C PHE A 108 7.86 7.11 -11.70
N GLU A 109 8.42 8.30 -11.54
CA GLU A 109 9.77 8.44 -10.98
C GLU A 109 9.88 7.88 -9.56
N TRP A 110 8.84 8.05 -8.74
CA TRP A 110 8.81 7.47 -7.41
C TRP A 110 8.78 5.94 -7.46
N MET A 111 7.93 5.36 -8.31
CA MET A 111 7.85 3.91 -8.50
C MET A 111 9.17 3.33 -8.99
N GLU A 112 9.85 3.96 -9.93
CA GLU A 112 11.18 3.54 -10.40
C GLU A 112 12.19 3.52 -9.24
N ARG A 113 12.20 4.55 -8.38
CA ARG A 113 13.06 4.58 -7.19
C ARG A 113 12.73 3.47 -6.18
N GLU A 114 11.46 3.15 -5.97
CA GLU A 114 11.08 2.06 -5.06
C GLU A 114 11.41 0.69 -5.67
N ASN A 115 11.25 0.52 -6.99
CA ASN A 115 11.72 -0.68 -7.71
C ASN A 115 13.24 -0.85 -7.58
N GLU A 116 14.03 0.22 -7.75
CA GLU A 116 15.48 0.17 -7.54
C GLU A 116 15.85 -0.25 -6.11
N ARG A 117 15.13 0.25 -5.09
CA ARG A 117 15.34 -0.17 -3.70
C ARG A 117 15.03 -1.65 -3.52
N LEU A 118 13.95 -2.12 -4.13
CA LEU A 118 13.56 -3.52 -4.11
C LEU A 118 14.65 -4.41 -4.72
N PHE A 119 15.22 -4.01 -5.87
CA PHE A 119 16.32 -4.75 -6.49
C PHE A 119 17.58 -4.82 -5.63
N LYS A 120 17.94 -3.72 -4.98
CA LYS A 120 19.08 -3.69 -4.05
C LYS A 120 18.88 -4.64 -2.86
N LEU A 121 17.65 -4.82 -2.39
CA LEU A 121 17.33 -5.78 -1.33
C LEU A 121 17.44 -7.23 -1.81
N LEU A 122 17.07 -7.52 -3.06
CA LEU A 122 17.20 -8.86 -3.66
C LEU A 122 18.65 -9.21 -4.01
N GLY A 123 19.53 -8.20 -4.09
CA GLY A 123 20.96 -8.35 -4.27
C GLY A 123 21.41 -8.49 -5.74
N PRO A 124 22.73 -8.66 -5.96
CA PRO A 124 23.36 -8.46 -7.28
C PRO A 124 22.91 -9.44 -8.37
N SER A 125 22.43 -10.63 -7.99
CA SER A 125 21.95 -11.63 -8.95
C SER A 125 20.64 -11.18 -9.61
N TYR A 126 19.76 -10.52 -8.86
CA TYR A 126 18.47 -10.04 -9.37
C TYR A 126 18.61 -8.78 -10.21
N GLU A 127 19.50 -7.86 -9.82
CA GLU A 127 19.82 -6.66 -10.61
C GLU A 127 20.24 -7.02 -12.04
N LYS A 128 21.07 -8.06 -12.19
CA LYS A 128 21.49 -8.56 -13.51
C LYS A 128 20.35 -9.14 -14.33
N MET A 129 19.38 -9.80 -13.67
CA MET A 129 18.24 -10.41 -14.35
C MET A 129 17.29 -9.35 -14.91
N VAL A 130 17.05 -8.28 -14.15
CA VAL A 130 16.23 -7.14 -14.57
C VAL A 130 16.91 -6.41 -15.75
N ALA A 131 18.23 -6.24 -15.70
CA ALA A 131 18.99 -5.67 -16.81
C ALA A 131 18.88 -6.47 -18.13
N THR A 132 18.50 -7.75 -18.06
CA THR A 132 18.24 -8.61 -19.23
C THR A 132 16.76 -8.69 -19.63
N GLY A 133 15.89 -7.87 -19.02
CA GLY A 133 14.46 -7.83 -19.31
C GLY A 133 13.61 -8.83 -18.51
N GLY A 134 14.15 -9.39 -17.41
CA GLY A 134 13.37 -10.23 -16.51
C GLY A 134 12.40 -9.40 -15.65
N GLU A 135 11.17 -9.88 -15.49
CA GLU A 135 10.17 -9.24 -14.64
C GLU A 135 10.26 -9.73 -13.18
N ILE A 136 9.85 -8.87 -12.25
CA ILE A 136 9.66 -9.25 -10.85
C ILE A 136 8.42 -10.14 -10.76
N VAL A 137 8.58 -11.30 -10.14
CA VAL A 137 7.44 -12.14 -9.80
C VAL A 137 6.74 -11.55 -8.57
N SER A 138 5.41 -11.47 -8.59
CA SER A 138 4.61 -11.08 -7.42
C SER A 138 4.92 -11.93 -6.20
N ASP A 139 4.56 -11.41 -5.02
CA ASP A 139 4.73 -12.09 -3.75
C ASP A 139 6.21 -12.39 -3.39
N LEU A 140 7.01 -11.33 -3.30
CA LEU A 140 8.40 -11.46 -2.85
C LEU A 140 8.52 -11.96 -1.41
N ALA A 141 7.66 -11.50 -0.50
CA ALA A 141 7.65 -11.92 0.90
C ALA A 141 7.43 -13.43 1.09
N GLY A 142 6.66 -14.07 0.19
CA GLY A 142 6.46 -15.52 0.18
C GLY A 142 7.57 -16.28 -0.54
N ARG A 143 8.14 -15.71 -1.60
CA ARG A 143 9.17 -16.37 -2.43
C ARG A 143 10.59 -16.28 -1.88
N PHE A 144 10.90 -15.18 -1.19
CA PHE A 144 12.22 -14.86 -0.66
C PHE A 144 12.11 -14.52 0.84
N PRO A 145 11.74 -15.50 1.69
CA PRO A 145 11.56 -15.28 3.12
C PRO A 145 12.82 -14.76 3.82
N GLU A 146 14.01 -14.99 3.24
CA GLU A 146 15.31 -14.51 3.73
C GLU A 146 15.44 -12.98 3.76
N ILE A 147 14.65 -12.24 2.98
CA ILE A 147 14.62 -10.76 3.03
C ILE A 147 14.08 -10.29 4.38
N GLY A 148 13.16 -11.07 4.97
CA GLY A 148 12.51 -10.77 6.23
C GLY A 148 11.32 -9.81 6.07
N TRP A 149 10.19 -10.19 6.67
CA TRP A 149 8.95 -9.40 6.64
C TRP A 149 9.12 -7.99 7.24
N ASP A 150 9.76 -7.90 8.41
CA ASP A 150 9.95 -6.63 9.12
C ASP A 150 10.82 -5.65 8.34
N ALA A 151 11.81 -6.17 7.60
CA ALA A 151 12.63 -5.37 6.69
C ALA A 151 11.78 -4.80 5.55
N LEU A 152 10.94 -5.62 4.90
CA LEU A 152 10.02 -5.16 3.85
C LEU A 152 9.06 -4.09 4.38
N VAL A 153 8.44 -4.31 5.54
CA VAL A 153 7.52 -3.35 6.16
C VAL A 153 8.25 -2.03 6.49
N ALA A 154 9.43 -2.10 7.11
CA ALA A 154 10.20 -0.92 7.47
C ALA A 154 10.65 -0.12 6.25
N THR A 155 11.07 -0.80 5.18
CA THR A 155 11.55 -0.15 3.96
C THR A 155 10.42 0.49 3.15
N PHE A 156 9.34 -0.26 2.88
CA PHE A 156 8.34 0.17 1.90
C PHE A 156 7.10 0.81 2.52
N LEU A 157 6.68 0.38 3.71
CA LEU A 157 5.53 0.99 4.39
C LEU A 157 5.94 2.06 5.40
N ARG A 158 7.24 2.18 5.71
CA ARG A 158 7.81 3.12 6.68
C ARG A 158 7.17 2.99 8.07
N THR A 159 6.70 1.79 8.38
CA THR A 159 6.12 1.41 9.66
C THR A 159 6.99 0.36 10.34
N ARG A 160 6.64 -0.01 11.57
CA ARG A 160 7.29 -1.11 12.30
C ARG A 160 6.19 -2.04 12.81
N VAL A 161 6.52 -3.33 12.88
CA VAL A 161 5.64 -4.39 13.39
C VAL A 161 5.96 -4.68 14.85
#